data_AF-A0AA46X1P8-F1
#
_entry.id   AF-A0AA46X1P8-F1
#
_cell.length_a   1.000
_cell.length_b   1.000
_cell.length_c   1.000
_cell.angle_alpha   90.00
_cell.angle_beta   90.00
_cell.angle_gamma   90.00
#
_symmetry.space_group_name_H-M   'P 1'
#
loop_
_entity.id
_entity.type
_entity.pdbx_description
1 polymer ?
#
loop_
_entity_poly.entity_id
_entity_poly.type
_entity_poly.pdbx_seq_one_letter_code
_entity_poly.pdbx_strand_id
1 'polypeptide(L)'
;MVTPRRSRPQVPYYAQWESPELVGDLLTGRTRAENDPYWARSGAKDPTEYAFWSWKTCGVACLRMALASMEINPPTVMSLVEDLVDVGAYRLDGVRVHGLVYAPFVEYVNAQDWSLTATVAAPLEIGDLRLHLEGDGLALISVHPTIRDLTPQSEPPPLQREGGHLVLAIASTDQHIVFHNPSGWPGRSQVEVAVQWTSLEPCFARRGILLTKEETP
;
A
#
# COMPACT_ATOMS: atom_id res chain seq x y z
N MET A 1 17.28 3.97 31.80
CA MET A 1 17.16 5.13 30.90
C MET A 1 16.49 4.64 29.63
N VAL A 2 15.27 5.10 29.36
CA VAL A 2 14.59 4.80 28.10
C VAL A 2 15.30 5.65 27.04
N THR A 3 16.05 5.00 26.15
CA THR A 3 16.62 5.66 24.97
C THR A 3 15.45 6.30 24.21
N PRO A 4 15.47 7.60 23.90
CA PRO A 4 14.42 8.18 23.07
C PRO A 4 14.41 7.42 21.75
N ARG A 5 13.28 6.76 21.46
CA ARG A 5 13.02 6.13 20.16
C ARG A 5 13.27 7.22 19.12
N ARG A 6 14.19 7.01 18.18
CA ARG A 6 14.39 7.96 17.06
C ARG A 6 13.01 8.27 16.48
N SER A 7 12.68 9.56 16.34
CA SER A 7 11.49 9.95 15.59
C SER A 7 11.63 9.37 14.19
N ARG A 8 10.78 8.42 13.82
CA ARG A 8 10.79 7.88 12.46
C ARG A 8 10.55 9.00 11.45
N PRO A 9 11.17 8.93 10.27
CA PRO A 9 10.78 9.79 9.16
C PRO A 9 9.27 9.62 8.92
N GLN A 10 8.56 10.74 8.75
CA GLN A 10 7.15 10.70 8.39
C GLN A 10 7.01 10.05 7.00
N VAL A 11 6.20 9.00 6.89
CA VAL A 11 5.90 8.38 5.59
C VAL A 11 4.86 9.25 4.88
N PRO A 12 5.15 9.85 3.73
CA PRO A 12 4.16 10.62 2.97
C PRO A 12 3.02 9.72 2.50
N TYR A 13 1.83 10.28 2.35
CA TYR A 13 0.65 9.54 1.90
C TYR A 13 0.39 9.75 0.41
N TYR A 14 0.15 8.65 -0.31
CA TYR A 14 -0.39 8.63 -1.67
C TYR A 14 -1.61 7.71 -1.70
N ALA A 15 -2.74 8.24 -2.17
CA ALA A 15 -3.90 7.41 -2.50
C ALA A 15 -3.67 6.68 -3.83
N GLN A 16 -4.44 5.62 -4.09
CA GLN A 16 -4.42 4.94 -5.39
C GLN A 16 -5.13 5.74 -6.50
N TRP A 17 -5.94 6.73 -6.09
CA TRP A 17 -6.49 7.79 -6.94
C TRP A 17 -5.76 9.11 -6.66
N GLU A 18 -5.57 9.95 -7.66
CA GLU A 18 -4.82 11.22 -7.58
C GLU A 18 -5.54 12.31 -6.77
N SER A 19 -6.85 12.19 -6.54
CA SER A 19 -7.62 12.97 -5.57
C SER A 19 -7.97 12.15 -4.32
N PRO A 20 -7.14 12.18 -3.24
CA PRO A 20 -7.42 11.50 -1.98
C PRO A 20 -8.78 11.84 -1.37
N GLU A 21 -9.24 13.08 -1.51
CA GLU A 21 -10.51 13.58 -0.99
C GLU A 21 -11.73 12.96 -1.69
N LEU A 22 -11.59 12.50 -2.93
CA LEU A 22 -12.68 11.92 -3.73
C LEU A 22 -12.82 10.40 -3.54
N VAL A 23 -11.92 9.74 -2.81
CA VAL A 23 -11.94 8.28 -2.62
C VAL A 23 -13.31 7.79 -2.12
N GLY A 24 -13.95 8.55 -1.23
CA GLY A 24 -15.28 8.21 -0.73
C GLY A 24 -16.37 8.22 -1.81
N ASP A 25 -16.34 9.21 -2.69
CA ASP A 25 -17.32 9.36 -3.77
C ASP A 25 -17.06 8.39 -4.92
N LEU A 26 -15.79 8.06 -5.18
CA LEU A 26 -15.39 7.05 -6.15
C LEU A 26 -15.88 5.66 -5.73
N LEU A 27 -15.61 5.25 -4.47
CA LEU A 27 -16.04 3.96 -3.94
C LEU A 27 -17.56 3.79 -3.90
N THR A 28 -18.30 4.88 -3.66
CA THR A 28 -19.77 4.87 -3.60
C THR A 28 -20.45 5.12 -4.95
N GLY A 29 -19.69 5.39 -6.01
CA GLY A 29 -20.22 5.69 -7.34
C GLY A 29 -20.88 7.07 -7.46
N ARG A 30 -20.68 7.97 -6.48
CA ARG A 30 -21.13 9.37 -6.56
C ARG A 30 -20.36 10.18 -7.59
N THR A 31 -19.11 9.80 -7.86
CA THR A 31 -18.34 10.31 -9.00
C THR A 31 -17.67 9.15 -9.74
N ARG A 32 -17.29 9.43 -10.98
CA ARG A 32 -16.54 8.49 -11.82
C ARG A 32 -15.06 8.81 -11.76
N ALA A 33 -14.20 7.80 -11.93
CA ALA A 33 -12.75 8.01 -11.92
C ALA A 33 -12.27 8.89 -13.08
N GLU A 34 -12.96 8.88 -14.22
CA GLU A 34 -12.70 9.79 -15.35
C GLU A 34 -12.91 11.27 -14.98
N ASN A 35 -13.67 11.55 -13.91
CA ASN A 35 -13.94 12.90 -13.43
C ASN A 35 -13.00 13.36 -12.31
N ASP A 36 -12.00 12.56 -11.95
CA ASP A 36 -10.97 12.97 -10.98
C ASP A 36 -10.19 14.17 -11.55
N PRO A 37 -10.21 15.36 -10.91
CA PRO A 37 -9.60 16.56 -11.48
C PRO A 37 -8.08 16.47 -11.63
N TYR A 38 -7.44 15.53 -10.93
CA TYR A 38 -5.99 15.34 -10.94
C TYR A 38 -5.54 14.08 -11.69
N TRP A 39 -6.43 13.42 -12.44
CA TRP A 39 -6.10 12.21 -13.21
C TRP A 39 -4.80 12.34 -14.02
N ALA A 40 -4.52 13.51 -14.60
CA ALA A 40 -3.33 13.73 -15.43
C ALA A 40 -2.01 13.62 -14.65
N ARG A 41 -2.02 13.83 -13.32
CA ARG A 41 -0.82 13.66 -12.47
C ARG A 41 -0.37 12.21 -12.35
N SER A 42 -1.28 11.26 -12.62
CA SER A 42 -0.95 9.84 -12.66
C SER A 42 0.00 9.49 -13.81
N GLY A 43 0.11 10.36 -14.83
CA GLY A 43 0.82 10.08 -16.08
C GLY A 43 -0.02 9.38 -17.13
N ALA A 44 -1.32 9.15 -16.89
CA ALA A 44 -2.22 8.57 -17.89
C ALA A 44 -2.35 9.46 -19.11
N LYS A 45 -2.49 8.85 -20.30
CA LYS A 45 -2.67 9.58 -21.56
C LYS A 45 -4.05 10.22 -21.69
N ASP A 46 -5.05 9.64 -21.02
CA ASP A 46 -6.44 10.10 -21.02
C ASP A 46 -7.17 9.66 -19.73
N PRO A 47 -8.34 10.26 -19.43
CA PRO A 47 -9.12 9.90 -18.24
C PRO A 47 -9.60 8.43 -18.23
N THR A 48 -9.76 7.79 -19.39
CA THR A 48 -10.24 6.41 -19.49
C THR A 48 -9.16 5.42 -19.05
N GLU A 49 -7.91 5.62 -19.45
CA GLU A 49 -6.76 4.86 -18.98
C GLU A 49 -6.56 5.02 -17.47
N TYR A 50 -6.65 6.26 -16.98
CA TYR A 50 -6.62 6.52 -15.54
C TYR A 50 -7.74 5.78 -14.80
N ALA A 51 -8.98 5.89 -15.28
CA ALA A 51 -10.13 5.22 -14.69
C ALA A 51 -10.00 3.69 -14.71
N PHE A 52 -9.31 3.11 -15.69
CA PHE A 52 -9.05 1.68 -15.72
C PHE A 52 -8.05 1.25 -14.63
N TRP A 53 -6.92 1.96 -14.53
CA TRP A 53 -5.80 1.57 -13.66
C TRP A 53 -5.95 1.97 -12.20
N SER A 54 -6.56 3.13 -11.91
CA SER A 54 -6.69 3.68 -10.56
C SER A 54 -7.38 2.77 -9.54
N TRP A 55 -8.12 1.75 -9.98
CA TRP A 55 -8.73 0.73 -9.11
C TRP A 55 -7.77 -0.39 -8.70
N LYS A 56 -6.60 -0.50 -9.35
CA LYS A 56 -5.70 -1.67 -9.30
C LYS A 56 -4.30 -1.32 -8.76
N THR A 57 -4.08 -0.04 -8.46
CA THR A 57 -2.77 0.56 -8.16
C THR A 57 -2.50 0.70 -6.67
N CYS A 58 -3.21 -0.03 -5.79
CA CYS A 58 -2.95 0.01 -4.34
C CYS A 58 -1.50 -0.38 -3.99
N GLY A 59 -0.93 -1.37 -4.67
CA GLY A 59 0.49 -1.74 -4.52
C GLY A 59 1.45 -0.65 -5.03
N VAL A 60 1.14 -0.03 -6.16
CA VAL A 60 1.89 1.11 -6.71
C VAL A 60 1.87 2.30 -5.75
N ALA A 61 0.71 2.64 -5.19
CA ALA A 61 0.58 3.70 -4.20
C ALA A 61 1.42 3.39 -2.94
N CYS A 62 1.44 2.14 -2.47
CA CYS A 62 2.31 1.73 -1.36
C CYS A 62 3.79 1.89 -1.68
N LEU A 63 4.22 1.53 -2.88
CA LEU A 63 5.61 1.73 -3.32
C LEU A 63 5.96 3.23 -3.37
N ARG A 64 5.08 4.08 -3.93
CA ARG A 64 5.29 5.53 -3.98
C ARG A 64 5.45 6.14 -2.59
N MET A 65 4.64 5.70 -1.62
CA MET A 65 4.78 6.11 -0.21
C MET A 65 6.10 5.66 0.41
N ALA A 66 6.52 4.42 0.15
CA ALA A 66 7.80 3.90 0.63
C ALA A 66 8.99 4.69 0.06
N LEU A 67 9.02 4.93 -1.26
CA LEU A 67 10.07 5.73 -1.92
C LEU A 67 10.12 7.15 -1.38
N ALA A 68 8.97 7.81 -1.26
CA ALA A 68 8.90 9.18 -0.75
C ALA A 68 9.36 9.29 0.71
N SER A 69 9.17 8.24 1.53
CA SER A 69 9.70 8.20 2.91
C SER A 69 11.23 8.18 2.98
N MET A 70 11.88 7.83 1.87
CA MET A 70 13.34 7.81 1.69
C MET A 70 13.83 9.04 0.93
N GLU A 71 12.99 10.06 0.77
CA GLU A 71 13.27 11.29 0.00
C GLU A 71 13.53 11.04 -1.49
N ILE A 72 13.16 9.87 -2.00
CA ILE A 72 13.18 9.55 -3.43
C ILE A 72 11.88 10.07 -4.03
N ASN A 73 12.00 10.94 -5.04
CA ASN A 73 10.82 11.39 -5.79
C ASN A 73 10.23 10.19 -6.57
N PRO A 74 9.05 9.69 -6.20
CA PRO A 74 8.52 8.48 -6.80
C PRO A 74 8.14 8.72 -8.27
N PRO A 75 8.33 7.73 -9.17
CA PRO A 75 7.78 7.83 -10.52
C PRO A 75 6.26 7.96 -10.51
N THR A 76 5.69 8.37 -11.65
CA THR A 76 4.23 8.49 -11.81
C THR A 76 3.57 7.12 -11.71
N VAL A 77 2.28 7.09 -11.37
CA VAL A 77 1.52 5.83 -11.26
C VAL A 77 1.61 5.05 -12.57
N MET A 78 1.44 5.72 -13.69
CA MET A 78 1.40 5.07 -15.00
C MET A 78 2.77 4.60 -15.47
N SER A 79 3.86 5.33 -15.18
CA SER A 79 5.22 4.84 -15.45
C SER A 79 5.50 3.54 -14.67
N LEU A 80 5.11 3.47 -13.39
CA LEU A 80 5.25 2.23 -12.60
C LEU A 80 4.35 1.12 -13.13
N VAL A 81 3.12 1.45 -13.55
CA VAL A 81 2.20 0.46 -14.13
C VAL A 81 2.78 -0.15 -15.41
N GLU A 82 3.32 0.67 -16.32
CA GLU A 82 3.95 0.21 -17.56
C GLU A 82 5.09 -0.75 -17.27
N ASP A 83 6.05 -0.35 -16.43
CA ASP A 83 7.16 -1.21 -16.03
C ASP A 83 6.69 -2.54 -15.41
N LEU A 84 5.68 -2.47 -14.53
CA LEU A 84 5.14 -3.64 -13.84
C LEU A 84 4.33 -4.54 -14.76
N VAL A 85 3.74 -4.02 -15.84
CA VAL A 85 3.15 -4.86 -16.90
C VAL A 85 4.25 -5.57 -17.67
N ASP A 86 5.32 -4.86 -18.03
CA ASP A 86 6.43 -5.41 -18.82
C ASP A 86 7.16 -6.55 -18.09
N VAL A 87 7.37 -6.43 -16.77
CA VAL A 87 7.95 -7.51 -15.96
C VAL A 87 6.94 -8.58 -15.53
N GLY A 88 5.66 -8.45 -15.92
CA GLY A 88 4.62 -9.43 -15.59
C GLY A 88 4.10 -9.39 -14.14
N ALA A 89 4.39 -8.31 -13.41
CA ALA A 89 3.83 -8.04 -12.08
C ALA A 89 2.35 -7.62 -12.13
N TYR A 90 1.94 -6.96 -13.22
CA TYR A 90 0.54 -6.85 -13.61
C TYR A 90 0.28 -7.68 -14.86
N ARG A 91 -0.63 -8.66 -14.74
CA ARG A 91 -1.05 -9.49 -15.89
C ARG A 91 -2.45 -9.10 -16.34
N LEU A 92 -2.56 -8.75 -17.61
CA LEU A 92 -3.84 -8.48 -18.27
C LEU A 92 -4.39 -9.78 -18.88
N ASP A 93 -5.66 -10.06 -18.57
CA ASP A 93 -6.50 -11.05 -19.23
C ASP A 93 -7.70 -10.31 -19.85
N GLY A 94 -7.54 -9.87 -21.10
CA GLY A 94 -8.46 -8.95 -21.76
C GLY A 94 -8.57 -7.62 -21.00
N VAL A 95 -9.73 -7.37 -20.40
CA VAL A 95 -9.99 -6.17 -19.57
C VAL A 95 -9.76 -6.41 -18.06
N ARG A 96 -9.42 -7.63 -17.66
CA ARG A 96 -9.16 -7.96 -16.26
C ARG A 96 -7.67 -7.83 -15.98
N VAL A 97 -7.34 -7.22 -14.84
CA VAL A 97 -5.97 -7.27 -14.30
C VAL A 97 -5.99 -8.20 -13.11
N HIS A 98 -5.15 -9.23 -13.14
CA HIS A 98 -4.90 -10.03 -11.94
C HIS A 98 -4.14 -9.14 -10.95
N GLY A 99 -4.56 -9.15 -9.67
CA GLY A 99 -3.91 -8.36 -8.62
C GLY A 99 -2.39 -8.54 -8.62
N LEU A 100 -1.66 -7.55 -8.12
CA LEU A 100 -0.21 -7.46 -8.19
C LEU A 100 0.48 -8.79 -7.82
N VAL A 101 1.29 -9.34 -8.73
CA VAL A 101 2.03 -10.58 -8.53
C VAL A 101 3.35 -10.26 -7.82
N TYR A 102 3.57 -10.85 -6.64
CA TYR A 102 4.64 -10.40 -5.73
C TYR A 102 6.06 -10.69 -6.22
N ALA A 103 6.32 -11.87 -6.77
CA ALA A 103 7.66 -12.24 -7.22
C ALA A 103 8.24 -11.28 -8.28
N PRO A 104 7.60 -11.07 -9.45
CA PRO A 104 8.08 -10.10 -10.44
C PRO A 104 8.08 -8.65 -9.93
N PHE A 105 7.15 -8.28 -9.03
CA PHE A 105 7.19 -6.96 -8.40
C PHE A 105 8.44 -6.77 -7.53
N VAL A 106 8.79 -7.77 -6.72
CA VAL A 106 9.99 -7.74 -5.87
C VAL A 106 11.26 -7.71 -6.72
N GLU A 107 11.32 -8.51 -7.79
CA GLU A 107 12.43 -8.49 -8.74
C GLU A 107 12.59 -7.11 -9.39
N TYR A 108 11.48 -6.48 -9.81
CA TYR A 108 11.49 -5.13 -10.35
C TYR A 108 12.04 -4.12 -9.34
N VAL A 109 11.53 -4.11 -8.09
CA VAL A 109 11.98 -3.17 -7.05
C VAL A 109 13.47 -3.35 -6.76
N ASN A 110 13.94 -4.59 -6.61
CA ASN A 110 15.35 -4.90 -6.31
C ASN A 110 16.30 -4.58 -7.48
N ALA A 111 15.79 -4.44 -8.71
CA ALA A 111 16.58 -4.04 -9.86
C ALA A 111 16.76 -2.52 -9.97
N GLN A 112 16.00 -1.73 -9.21
CA GLN A 112 16.07 -0.26 -9.24
C GLN A 112 17.17 0.28 -8.32
N ASP A 113 17.74 1.42 -8.70
CA ASP A 113 18.70 2.16 -7.88
C ASP A 113 17.98 3.04 -6.83
N TRP A 114 17.22 2.39 -5.94
CA TRP A 114 16.44 3.06 -4.88
C TRP A 114 16.98 2.81 -3.47
N SER A 115 18.11 2.09 -3.33
CA SER A 115 18.63 1.63 -2.04
C SER A 115 17.54 0.99 -1.17
N LEU A 116 16.68 0.19 -1.82
CA LEU A 116 15.51 -0.43 -1.24
C LEU A 116 15.50 -1.91 -1.62
N THR A 117 15.60 -2.77 -0.62
CA THR A 117 15.40 -4.22 -0.81
C THR A 117 13.94 -4.57 -0.54
N ALA A 118 13.36 -5.38 -1.41
CA ALA A 118 12.05 -5.99 -1.27
C ALA A 118 12.18 -7.51 -1.16
N THR A 119 11.31 -8.15 -0.36
CA THR A 119 11.26 -9.61 -0.23
C THR A 119 9.82 -10.10 -0.09
N VAL A 120 9.47 -11.16 -0.81
CA VAL A 120 8.15 -11.81 -0.68
C VAL A 120 8.09 -12.53 0.67
N ALA A 121 7.05 -12.25 1.45
CA ALA A 121 6.73 -12.98 2.67
C ALA A 121 5.34 -13.63 2.53
N ALA A 122 5.33 -14.93 2.26
CA ALA A 122 4.11 -15.74 2.12
C ALA A 122 4.43 -17.20 2.51
N PRO A 123 4.14 -17.64 3.74
CA PRO A 123 3.38 -16.94 4.77
C PRO A 123 4.14 -15.77 5.40
N LEU A 124 3.38 -14.82 5.98
CA LEU A 124 3.87 -13.74 6.83
C LEU A 124 3.12 -13.76 8.16
N GLU A 125 3.84 -14.07 9.23
CA GLU A 125 3.32 -14.11 10.59
C GLU A 125 3.24 -12.71 11.21
N ILE A 126 2.29 -12.50 12.14
CA ILE A 126 2.15 -11.21 12.85
C ILE A 126 3.42 -10.89 13.65
N GLY A 127 4.03 -11.89 14.29
CA GLY A 127 5.28 -11.71 15.04
C GLY A 127 6.42 -11.20 14.15
N ASP A 128 6.61 -11.81 12.98
CA ASP A 128 7.65 -11.41 12.03
C ASP A 128 7.38 -10.01 11.45
N LEU A 129 6.14 -9.73 11.06
CA LEU A 129 5.74 -8.41 10.59
C LEU A 129 5.99 -7.34 11.65
N ARG A 130 5.64 -7.63 12.91
CA ARG A 130 5.88 -6.73 14.03
C ARG A 130 7.37 -6.43 14.21
N LEU A 131 8.23 -7.46 14.23
CA LEU A 131 9.68 -7.31 14.36
C LEU A 131 10.27 -6.52 13.20
N HIS A 132 9.84 -6.80 11.96
CA HIS A 132 10.25 -6.06 10.77
C HIS A 132 9.90 -4.57 10.90
N LEU A 133 8.67 -4.27 11.30
CA LEU A 133 8.22 -2.91 11.53
C LEU A 133 8.90 -2.25 12.74
N GLU A 134 9.43 -2.98 13.72
CA GLU A 134 10.21 -2.40 14.84
C GLU A 134 11.62 -2.01 14.40
N GLY A 135 12.22 -2.74 13.46
CA GLY A 135 13.52 -2.48 12.85
C GLY A 135 13.52 -1.42 11.73
N ASP A 136 12.56 -0.48 11.75
CA ASP A 136 12.38 0.59 10.77
C ASP A 136 12.08 0.13 9.32
N GLY A 137 11.76 -1.16 9.13
CA GLY A 137 11.23 -1.67 7.87
C GLY A 137 9.79 -1.22 7.60
N LEU A 138 9.41 -1.24 6.32
CA LEU A 138 8.02 -1.04 5.87
C LEU A 138 7.48 -2.35 5.29
N ALA A 139 6.17 -2.50 5.18
CA ALA A 139 5.61 -3.70 4.54
C ALA A 139 4.33 -3.41 3.75
N LEU A 140 4.25 -3.93 2.52
CA LEU A 140 3.00 -4.03 1.77
C LEU A 140 2.29 -5.29 2.24
N ILE A 141 1.20 -5.14 3.00
CA ILE A 141 0.46 -6.30 3.54
C ILE A 141 -0.83 -6.53 2.77
N SER A 142 -1.11 -7.80 2.46
CA SER A 142 -2.34 -8.20 1.78
C SER A 142 -3.49 -8.29 2.76
N VAL A 143 -4.53 -7.52 2.50
CA VAL A 143 -5.68 -7.40 3.39
C VAL A 143 -6.99 -7.46 2.61
N HIS A 144 -8.07 -7.80 3.30
CA HIS A 144 -9.42 -7.69 2.78
C HIS A 144 -9.85 -6.22 2.69
N PRO A 145 -10.59 -5.80 1.65
CA PRO A 145 -11.16 -4.45 1.48
C PRO A 145 -11.87 -3.82 2.68
N THR A 146 -12.43 -4.63 3.60
CA THR A 146 -13.12 -4.17 4.81
C THR A 146 -12.19 -3.51 5.83
N ILE A 147 -10.86 -3.60 5.65
CA ILE A 147 -9.90 -2.87 6.48
C ILE A 147 -10.17 -1.35 6.49
N ARG A 148 -10.82 -0.81 5.45
CA ARG A 148 -11.25 0.60 5.37
C ARG A 148 -12.15 1.02 6.54
N ASP A 149 -12.90 0.09 7.10
CA ASP A 149 -13.89 0.39 8.13
C ASP A 149 -13.33 0.25 9.56
N LEU A 150 -12.13 -0.29 9.71
CA LEU A 150 -11.48 -0.41 11.01
C LEU A 150 -11.06 0.95 11.56
N THR A 151 -11.15 1.06 12.88
CA THR A 151 -10.77 2.19 13.72
C THR A 151 -9.93 1.64 14.89
N PRO A 152 -9.23 2.50 15.66
CA PRO A 152 -8.40 2.02 16.77
C PRO A 152 -9.16 1.20 17.83
N GLN A 153 -10.47 1.44 17.99
CA GLN A 153 -11.34 0.75 18.95
C GLN A 153 -12.27 -0.29 18.30
N SER A 154 -12.07 -0.63 17.02
CA SER A 154 -12.91 -1.63 16.35
C SER A 154 -12.77 -3.01 16.97
N GLU A 155 -13.90 -3.68 17.21
CA GLU A 155 -13.91 -5.11 17.48
C GLU A 155 -13.43 -5.90 16.23
N PRO A 156 -12.89 -7.11 16.41
CA PRO A 156 -12.48 -7.95 15.29
C PRO A 156 -13.65 -8.22 14.33
N PRO A 157 -13.52 -7.95 13.02
CA PRO A 157 -14.57 -8.25 12.06
C PRO A 157 -14.70 -9.77 11.86
N PRO A 158 -15.79 -10.25 11.22
CA PRO A 158 -15.89 -11.64 10.78
C PRO A 158 -14.67 -12.07 9.95
N LEU A 159 -14.32 -13.35 10.04
CA LEU A 159 -13.17 -13.91 9.36
C LEU A 159 -13.34 -13.82 7.84
N GLN A 160 -12.51 -13.01 7.19
CA GLN A 160 -12.47 -12.92 5.72
C GLN A 160 -11.27 -13.70 5.17
N ARG A 161 -10.04 -13.40 5.65
CA ARG A 161 -8.72 -13.94 5.20
C ARG A 161 -8.43 -13.93 3.69
N GLU A 162 -9.41 -13.66 2.86
CA GLU A 162 -9.22 -13.33 1.45
C GLU A 162 -8.54 -11.97 1.34
N GLY A 163 -7.46 -11.92 0.56
CA GLY A 163 -6.82 -10.65 0.24
C GLY A 163 -7.63 -9.87 -0.80
N GLY A 164 -6.96 -9.00 -1.54
CA GLY A 164 -7.58 -8.23 -2.62
C GLY A 164 -7.28 -6.74 -2.54
N HIS A 165 -6.66 -6.31 -1.44
CA HIS A 165 -6.14 -4.97 -1.27
C HIS A 165 -4.73 -5.01 -0.64
N LEU A 166 -3.95 -3.96 -0.90
CA LEU A 166 -2.63 -3.75 -0.28
C LEU A 166 -2.66 -2.44 0.50
N VAL A 167 -2.13 -2.49 1.73
CA VAL A 167 -1.86 -1.30 2.54
C VAL A 167 -0.39 -1.29 2.93
N LEU A 168 0.17 -0.10 3.17
CA LEU A 168 1.55 0.06 3.60
C LEU A 168 1.60 0.13 5.12
N ALA A 169 2.04 -0.94 5.78
CA ALA A 169 2.37 -0.92 7.19
C ALA A 169 3.68 -0.14 7.41
N ILE A 170 3.63 0.81 8.34
CA ILE A 170 4.71 1.79 8.56
C ILE A 170 5.26 1.77 10.00
N ALA A 171 4.47 1.29 10.95
CA ALA A 171 4.91 1.15 12.33
C ALA A 171 4.10 0.11 13.11
N SER A 172 4.63 -0.25 14.26
CA SER A 172 4.01 -1.16 15.21
C SER A 172 4.26 -0.72 16.65
N THR A 173 3.36 -1.13 17.52
CA THR A 173 3.48 -1.15 18.99
C THR A 173 3.08 -2.53 19.51
N ASP A 174 3.17 -2.73 20.82
CA ASP A 174 2.69 -3.91 21.55
C ASP A 174 1.28 -4.34 21.12
N GLN A 175 0.38 -3.38 20.92
CA GLN A 175 -1.04 -3.66 20.70
C GLN A 175 -1.54 -3.31 19.30
N HIS A 176 -0.86 -2.42 18.59
CA HIS A 176 -1.34 -1.86 17.33
C HIS A 176 -0.34 -1.99 16.20
N ILE A 177 -0.87 -2.15 14.99
CA ILE A 177 -0.19 -1.84 13.74
C ILE A 177 -0.63 -0.45 13.28
N VAL A 178 0.27 0.28 12.63
CA VAL A 178 -0.01 1.56 11.97
C VAL A 178 0.26 1.41 10.48
N PHE A 179 -0.67 1.84 9.63
CA PHE A 179 -0.55 1.75 8.18
C PHE A 179 -1.15 2.96 7.45
N HIS A 180 -0.66 3.18 6.24
CA HIS A 180 -1.35 3.99 5.23
C HIS A 180 -2.20 3.09 4.34
N ASN A 181 -3.44 3.51 4.08
CA ASN A 181 -4.36 2.77 3.22
C ASN A 181 -4.67 3.59 1.97
N PRO A 182 -4.14 3.19 0.80
CA PRO A 182 -4.31 3.92 -0.46
C PRO A 182 -5.76 4.15 -0.91
N SER A 183 -6.71 3.42 -0.34
CA SER A 183 -8.14 3.51 -0.66
C SER A 183 -9.00 3.76 0.56
N GLY A 184 -8.39 4.29 1.62
CA GLY A 184 -9.08 4.61 2.86
C GLY A 184 -10.15 5.69 2.70
N TRP A 185 -11.07 5.72 3.66
CA TRP A 185 -12.06 6.79 3.74
C TRP A 185 -11.38 8.12 4.11
N PRO A 186 -11.61 9.21 3.35
CA PRO A 186 -11.03 10.52 3.65
C PRO A 186 -11.28 10.95 5.10
N GLY A 187 -10.22 11.38 5.78
CA GLY A 187 -10.27 11.82 7.19
C GLY A 187 -10.54 10.72 8.22
N ARG A 188 -10.62 9.45 7.81
CA ARG A 188 -10.93 8.34 8.72
C ARG A 188 -9.91 7.20 8.65
N SER A 189 -9.61 6.70 7.46
CA SER A 189 -8.82 5.47 7.33
C SER A 189 -7.79 5.52 6.20
N GLN A 190 -7.22 6.69 5.90
CA GLN A 190 -6.19 6.88 4.87
C GLN A 190 -4.77 6.93 5.43
N VAL A 191 -4.55 7.82 6.41
CA VAL A 191 -3.22 8.25 6.87
C VAL A 191 -2.99 7.76 8.29
N GLU A 192 -1.85 7.11 8.54
CA GLU A 192 -1.37 6.65 9.85
C GLU A 192 -2.46 5.95 10.68
N VAL A 193 -3.21 5.05 10.03
CA VAL A 193 -4.32 4.34 10.65
C VAL A 193 -3.78 3.32 11.64
N ALA A 194 -4.06 3.54 12.91
CA ALA A 194 -3.73 2.60 13.98
C ALA A 194 -4.90 1.63 14.23
N VAL A 195 -4.65 0.33 14.15
CA VAL A 195 -5.64 -0.70 14.51
C VAL A 195 -5.00 -1.76 15.40
N GLN A 196 -5.81 -2.40 16.25
CA GLN A 196 -5.33 -3.50 17.08
C GLN A 196 -4.92 -4.69 16.20
N TRP A 197 -3.87 -5.41 16.61
CA TRP A 197 -3.45 -6.65 15.94
C TRP A 197 -4.59 -7.68 15.82
N THR A 198 -5.40 -7.79 16.87
CA THR A 198 -6.59 -8.64 16.94
C THR A 198 -7.67 -8.25 15.93
N SER A 199 -7.81 -6.95 15.64
CA SER A 199 -8.78 -6.45 14.65
C SER A 199 -8.24 -6.55 13.22
N LEU A 200 -6.92 -6.51 13.03
CA LEU A 200 -6.26 -6.77 11.75
C LEU A 200 -6.39 -8.24 11.33
N GLU A 201 -6.16 -9.18 12.25
CA GLU A 201 -5.99 -10.60 11.94
C GLU A 201 -7.09 -11.20 11.03
N PRO A 202 -8.39 -10.92 11.23
CA PRO A 202 -9.44 -11.52 10.40
C PRO A 202 -9.44 -11.01 8.94
N CYS A 203 -8.87 -9.84 8.70
CA CYS A 203 -8.73 -9.25 7.36
C CYS A 203 -7.33 -9.41 6.78
N PHE A 204 -6.32 -9.84 7.55
CA PHE A 204 -4.96 -10.06 7.06
C PHE A 204 -4.84 -11.42 6.38
N ALA A 205 -4.41 -11.38 5.12
CA ALA A 205 -4.30 -12.56 4.28
C ALA A 205 -2.98 -13.34 4.50
N ARG A 206 -2.24 -13.00 5.56
CA ARG A 206 -0.98 -13.63 6.02
C ARG A 206 0.09 -13.72 4.94
N ARG A 207 0.19 -12.67 4.14
CA ARG A 207 1.20 -12.51 3.09
C ARG A 207 1.42 -11.04 2.77
N GLY A 208 2.56 -10.75 2.19
CA GLY A 208 2.92 -9.40 1.78
C GLY A 208 4.31 -9.34 1.17
N ILE A 209 4.83 -8.12 1.11
CA ILE A 209 6.18 -7.80 0.67
C ILE A 209 6.82 -6.96 1.77
N LEU A 210 7.94 -7.42 2.29
CA LEU A 210 8.75 -6.68 3.26
C LEU A 210 9.70 -5.76 2.51
N LEU A 211 9.80 -4.52 2.96
CA LEU A 211 10.68 -3.49 2.42
C LEU A 211 11.70 -3.07 3.49
N THR A 212 12.97 -3.07 3.11
CA THR A 212 14.08 -2.63 3.96
C THR A 212 14.87 -1.57 3.22
N LYS A 213 15.11 -0.43 3.88
CA LYS A 213 16.06 0.55 3.37
C LYS A 213 17.47 -0.02 3.53
N GLU A 214 18.25 0.02 2.46
CA GLU A 214 19.66 -0.31 2.53
C GLU A 214 20.40 0.85 3.21
N GLU A 215 21.18 0.55 4.24
CA GLU A 215 22.11 1.54 4.79
C GLU A 215 23.19 1.80 3.74
N THR A 216 23.38 3.06 3.38
CA THR A 216 24.53 3.46 2.57
C THR A 216 25.80 3.12 3.36
N PRO A 217 26.79 2.41 2.77
CA PRO A 217 28.02 2.04 3.45
C PRO A 217 28.79 3.22 4.07
#